data_AF-A0A329RXE9-F1
#
_entry.id   AF-A0A329RXE9-F1
#
_cell.length_a   1.000
_cell.length_b   1.000
_cell.length_c   1.000
_cell.angle_alpha   90.00
_cell.angle_beta   90.00
_cell.angle_gamma   90.00
#
_symmetry.space_group_name_H-M   'P 1'
#
loop_
_entity.id
_entity.type
_entity.pdbx_description
1 polymer ?
#
loop_
_entity_poly.entity_id
_entity_poly.type
_entity_poly.pdbx_seq_one_letter_code
_entity_poly.pdbx_strand_id
1 'polypeptide(L)'
;MFAFVIGDYLIIDLACGFGWCGSPAMYFLPGSLINGLYEDTHISSAIVLDPPLVGSFWCDDHTFVEVDTALRGFAANLALRRAMSNAPGPSAINEKKFTSWSTTKSCTWFGLEY
;
A
#
# COMPACT_ATOMS: atom_id res chain seq x y z
N MET A 1 -3.73 -3.66 -19.43
CA MET A 1 -4.64 -3.74 -20.58
C MET A 1 -4.42 -5.04 -21.30
N PHE A 2 -5.45 -5.86 -21.41
CA PHE A 2 -5.42 -7.10 -22.19
C PHE A 2 -6.76 -7.24 -22.93
N ALA A 3 -6.76 -8.01 -24.01
CA ALA A 3 -7.95 -8.21 -24.83
C ALA A 3 -8.20 -9.70 -25.03
N PHE A 4 -9.47 -10.09 -25.03
CA PHE A 4 -9.91 -11.45 -25.28
C PHE A 4 -11.27 -11.45 -26.00
N VAL A 5 -11.60 -12.57 -26.64
CA VAL A 5 -12.81 -12.73 -27.43
C VAL A 5 -13.78 -13.68 -26.71
N ILE A 6 -15.05 -13.28 -26.57
CA ILE A 6 -16.14 -14.15 -26.11
C ILE A 6 -17.22 -14.15 -27.19
N GLY A 7 -17.42 -15.28 -27.86
CA GLY A 7 -18.32 -15.37 -29.01
C GLY A 7 -17.87 -14.39 -30.11
N ASP A 8 -18.75 -13.48 -30.49
CA ASP A 8 -18.49 -12.44 -31.50
C ASP A 8 -18.08 -11.08 -30.89
N TYR A 9 -17.80 -11.04 -29.59
CA TYR A 9 -17.43 -9.82 -28.87
C TYR A 9 -15.93 -9.75 -28.57
N LEU A 10 -15.29 -8.63 -28.92
CA LEU A 10 -13.95 -8.26 -28.44
C LEU A 10 -14.09 -7.48 -27.13
N ILE A 11 -13.58 -8.05 -26.04
CA ILE A 11 -13.53 -7.38 -24.74
C ILE A 11 -12.10 -6.87 -24.54
N ILE A 12 -11.99 -5.57 -24.28
CA ILE A 12 -10.73 -4.92 -23.90
C ILE A 12 -10.88 -4.51 -22.44
N ASP A 13 -10.12 -5.18 -21.57
CA ASP A 13 -10.03 -4.78 -20.17
C ASP A 13 -8.92 -3.74 -20.04
N LEU A 14 -9.30 -2.54 -19.59
CA LEU A 14 -8.38 -1.44 -19.33
C LEU A 14 -7.64 -1.63 -18.00
N ALA A 15 -8.15 -2.46 -17.11
CA ALA A 15 -7.49 -2.85 -15.87
C ALA A 15 -6.46 -3.96 -16.11
N CYS A 16 -5.78 -4.33 -15.03
CA CYS A 16 -4.85 -5.44 -15.02
C CYS A 16 -5.56 -6.72 -14.57
N GLY A 17 -5.88 -7.59 -15.53
CA GLY A 17 -6.71 -8.75 -15.24
C GLY A 17 -6.01 -9.81 -14.42
N PHE A 18 -6.77 -10.54 -13.62
CA PHE A 18 -6.28 -11.75 -12.96
C PHE A 18 -5.91 -12.82 -14.00
N GLY A 19 -4.79 -13.51 -13.78
CA GLY A 19 -4.31 -14.58 -14.67
C GLY A 19 -3.45 -14.12 -15.85
N TRP A 20 -3.27 -12.82 -16.07
CA TRP A 20 -2.30 -12.32 -17.06
C TRP A 20 -0.88 -12.30 -16.46
N CYS A 21 0.10 -12.85 -17.19
CA CYS A 21 1.48 -12.96 -16.72
C CYS A 21 2.16 -11.60 -16.49
N GLY A 22 1.68 -10.54 -17.14
CA GLY A 22 2.17 -9.17 -16.94
C GLY A 22 1.55 -8.46 -15.73
N SER A 23 0.52 -9.04 -15.11
CA SER A 23 -0.21 -8.37 -14.03
C SER A 23 0.64 -8.03 -12.81
N PRO A 24 1.49 -8.94 -12.29
CA PRO A 24 2.35 -8.61 -11.15
C PRO A 24 3.23 -7.38 -11.39
N ALA A 25 3.82 -7.25 -12.58
CA ALA A 25 4.66 -6.10 -12.93
C ALA A 25 3.86 -4.78 -12.99
N MET A 26 2.60 -4.83 -13.43
CA MET A 26 1.73 -3.64 -13.46
C MET A 26 1.26 -3.24 -12.07
N TYR A 27 0.95 -4.19 -11.18
CA TYR A 27 0.59 -3.89 -9.78
C TYR A 27 1.79 -3.41 -8.96
N PHE A 28 3.01 -3.83 -9.33
CA PHE A 28 4.23 -3.35 -8.70
C PHE A 28 4.42 -1.82 -8.83
N LEU A 29 4.03 -1.22 -9.96
CA LEU A 29 4.17 0.22 -10.18
C LEU A 29 3.42 1.08 -9.14
N PRO A 30 2.09 0.95 -8.96
CA PRO A 30 1.39 1.70 -7.92
C PRO A 30 1.85 1.32 -6.51
N GLY A 31 2.20 0.05 -6.24
CA GLY A 31 2.79 -0.33 -4.96
C GLY A 31 4.09 0.38 -4.65
N SER A 32 4.99 0.47 -5.63
CA SER A 32 6.27 1.19 -5.48
C SER A 32 6.07 2.67 -5.22
N LEU A 33 5.07 3.28 -5.86
CA LEU A 33 4.70 4.68 -5.63
C LEU A 33 4.14 4.89 -4.23
N ILE A 34 3.23 4.02 -3.77
CA ILE A 34 2.67 4.07 -2.42
C ILE A 34 3.79 3.91 -1.38
N ASN A 35 4.69 2.95 -1.56
CA ASN A 35 5.82 2.75 -0.66
C ASN A 35 6.75 3.97 -0.63
N GLY A 36 7.08 4.55 -1.79
CA GLY A 36 7.90 5.76 -1.86
C GLY A 36 7.27 6.94 -1.12
N LEU A 37 5.95 7.16 -1.29
CA LEU A 37 5.21 8.21 -0.55
C LEU A 37 5.13 7.92 0.96
N TYR A 38 5.05 6.64 1.33
CA TYR A 38 5.07 6.21 2.73
C TYR A 38 6.42 6.53 3.38
N GLU A 39 7.53 6.20 2.72
CA GLU A 39 8.89 6.42 3.22
C GLU A 39 9.26 7.92 3.26
N ASP A 40 8.76 8.72 2.31
CA ASP A 40 8.92 10.18 2.26
C ASP A 40 7.98 10.94 3.21
N THR A 41 7.33 10.24 4.16
CA THR A 41 6.36 10.88 5.04
C THR A 41 7.02 11.77 6.09
N HIS A 42 6.62 13.05 6.06
CA HIS A 42 6.80 13.99 7.17
C HIS A 42 5.50 14.17 7.95
N ILE A 43 5.51 13.87 9.26
CA ILE A 43 4.32 14.07 10.14
C ILE A 43 4.04 15.57 10.28
N SER A 44 5.10 16.36 10.48
CA SER A 44 5.11 17.82 10.58
C SER A 44 6.54 18.31 10.36
N SER A 45 6.73 19.57 9.97
CA SER A 45 8.06 20.19 9.86
C SER A 45 8.86 20.17 11.16
N ALA A 46 8.19 19.96 12.31
CA ALA A 46 8.80 19.88 13.64
C ALA A 46 9.09 18.45 14.13
N ILE A 47 8.56 17.41 13.48
CA ILE A 47 8.68 16.02 13.93
C ILE A 47 9.29 15.18 12.80
N VAL A 48 10.58 14.92 12.93
CA VAL A 48 11.34 13.99 12.08
C VAL A 48 11.41 12.65 12.79
N LEU A 49 11.05 11.57 12.09
CA LEU A 49 11.21 10.22 12.60
C LEU A 49 12.67 9.77 12.39
N ASP A 50 13.30 9.32 13.47
CA ASP A 50 14.62 8.69 13.43
C ASP A 50 14.52 7.30 14.11
N PRO A 51 14.75 6.20 13.38
CA PRO A 51 14.99 6.12 11.93
C PRO A 51 13.75 6.50 11.09
N PRO A 52 13.89 6.80 9.80
CA PRO A 52 12.75 6.98 8.90
C PRO A 52 11.85 5.73 8.86
N LEU A 53 10.63 5.90 8.35
CA LEU A 53 9.75 4.77 8.08
C LEU A 53 10.31 3.95 6.91
N VAL A 54 10.18 2.63 6.97
CA VAL A 54 10.60 1.72 5.90
C VAL A 54 9.49 0.72 5.66
N GLY A 55 9.05 0.61 4.42
CA GLY A 55 7.97 -0.30 4.04
C GLY A 55 8.48 -1.51 3.26
N SER A 56 7.78 -2.62 3.41
CA SER A 56 7.92 -3.77 2.52
C SER A 56 6.64 -3.92 1.71
N PHE A 57 6.78 -4.06 0.40
CA PHE A 57 5.63 -4.22 -0.48
C PHE A 57 5.90 -5.29 -1.53
N TRP A 58 4.82 -5.91 -2.00
CA TRP A 58 4.84 -6.82 -3.13
C TRP A 58 3.58 -6.59 -3.95
N CYS A 59 3.74 -6.16 -5.20
CA CYS A 59 2.61 -5.73 -6.03
C CYS A 59 1.80 -4.64 -5.31
N ASP A 60 0.57 -4.93 -4.92
CA ASP A 60 -0.35 -4.07 -4.19
C ASP A 60 -0.40 -4.34 -2.68
N ASP A 61 0.19 -5.44 -2.21
CA ASP A 61 0.27 -5.77 -0.78
C ASP A 61 1.37 -4.97 -0.11
N HIS A 62 1.06 -4.41 1.07
CA HIS A 62 2.01 -3.63 1.85
C HIS A 62 2.05 -4.14 3.28
N THR A 63 3.26 -4.34 3.80
CA THR A 63 3.52 -4.77 5.17
C THR A 63 4.52 -3.82 5.83
N PHE A 64 4.14 -3.28 6.97
CA PHE A 64 4.94 -2.30 7.72
C PHE A 64 5.27 -2.81 9.10
N VAL A 65 6.48 -2.49 9.54
CA VAL A 65 7.10 -3.00 10.76
C VAL A 65 7.58 -1.83 11.56
N GLU A 66 6.98 -1.59 12.72
CA GLU A 66 7.40 -0.48 13.55
C GLU A 66 7.66 -0.92 14.98
N VAL A 67 8.63 -0.23 15.60
CA VAL A 67 8.85 -0.32 17.04
C VAL A 67 7.60 0.18 17.74
N ASP A 68 7.10 -0.59 18.71
CA ASP A 68 5.88 -0.32 19.47
C ASP A 68 6.04 0.91 20.36
N THR A 69 5.97 2.07 19.71
CA THR A 69 5.93 3.39 20.30
C THR A 69 4.69 4.07 19.74
N ALA A 70 3.92 4.71 20.62
CA ALA A 70 2.64 5.33 20.24
C ALA A 70 2.78 6.29 19.04
N LEU A 71 3.92 7.00 18.95
CA LEU A 71 4.20 7.93 17.86
C LEU A 71 4.46 7.21 16.53
N ARG A 72 5.27 6.14 16.51
CA ARG A 72 5.65 5.47 15.25
C ARG A 72 4.50 4.70 14.65
N GLY A 73 3.74 3.97 15.47
CA GLY A 73 2.52 3.29 15.00
C GLY A 73 1.52 4.28 14.41
N PHE A 74 1.29 5.41 15.10
CA PHE A 74 0.43 6.48 14.57
C PHE A 74 0.97 7.05 13.25
N ALA A 75 2.28 7.34 13.19
CA ALA A 75 2.91 7.90 12.02
C ALA A 75 2.84 6.99 10.81
N ALA A 76 3.15 5.70 10.97
CA ALA A 76 3.06 4.71 9.92
C ALA A 76 1.62 4.57 9.39
N ASN A 77 0.63 4.53 10.28
CA ASN A 77 -0.78 4.49 9.87
C ASN A 77 -1.17 5.73 9.06
N LEU A 78 -0.76 6.91 9.51
CA LEU A 78 -1.05 8.17 8.83
C LEU A 78 -0.33 8.28 7.49
N ALA A 79 0.95 7.88 7.43
CA ALA A 79 1.78 7.84 6.24
C ALA A 79 1.11 7.02 5.14
N LEU A 80 0.72 5.78 5.46
CA LEU A 80 0.11 4.87 4.50
C LEU A 80 -1.24 5.39 3.99
N ARG A 81 -2.08 5.93 4.88
CA ARG A 81 -3.37 6.52 4.48
C ARG A 81 -3.18 7.72 3.58
N ARG A 82 -2.16 8.56 3.81
CA ARG A 82 -1.81 9.68 2.92
C ARG A 82 -1.29 9.17 1.57
N ALA A 83 -0.39 8.19 1.58
CA ALA A 83 0.14 7.58 0.36
C ALA A 83 -0.98 7.01 -0.52
N MET A 84 -1.91 6.24 0.08
CA MET A 84 -3.07 5.71 -0.63
C MET A 84 -4.09 6.79 -1.05
N SER A 85 -4.26 7.86 -0.27
CA SER A 85 -5.12 8.98 -0.68
C SER A 85 -4.56 9.69 -1.91
N ASN A 86 -3.23 9.73 -2.06
CA ASN A 86 -2.55 10.44 -3.14
C ASN A 86 -2.36 9.60 -4.41
N ALA A 87 -2.07 8.30 -4.29
CA ALA A 87 -1.77 7.44 -5.44
C ALA A 87 -3.06 6.89 -6.10
N PRO A 88 -3.83 5.98 -5.48
CA PRO A 88 -5.09 5.48 -6.03
C PRO A 88 -6.31 6.37 -5.72
N GLY A 89 -6.23 7.27 -4.74
CA GLY A 89 -7.30 8.19 -4.36
C GLY A 89 -8.04 7.79 -3.07
N PRO A 90 -8.77 8.72 -2.42
CA PRO A 90 -9.38 8.48 -1.12
C PRO A 90 -10.45 7.38 -1.13
N SER A 91 -11.13 7.14 -2.26
CA SER A 91 -12.11 6.07 -2.41
C SER A 91 -11.50 4.67 -2.48
N ALA A 92 -10.18 4.56 -2.69
CA ALA A 92 -9.48 3.28 -2.73
C ALA A 92 -9.13 2.74 -1.33
N ILE A 93 -9.24 3.58 -0.29
CA ILE A 93 -8.99 3.17 1.09
C ILE A 93 -10.14 2.29 1.57
N ASN A 94 -9.87 1.00 1.73
CA ASN A 94 -10.81 0.07 2.33
C ASN A 94 -10.40 -0.21 3.78
N GLU A 95 -11.04 0.46 4.74
CA GLU A 95 -10.79 0.30 6.17
C GLU A 95 -10.90 -1.15 6.67
N LYS A 96 -11.65 -2.02 5.98
CA LYS A 96 -11.78 -3.43 6.36
C LYS A 96 -10.52 -4.25 6.07
N LYS A 97 -9.69 -3.79 5.13
CA LYS A 97 -8.40 -4.40 4.76
C LYS A 97 -7.27 -3.97 5.68
N PHE A 98 -7.52 -2.98 6.54
CA PHE A 98 -6.58 -2.57 7.55
C PHE A 98 -6.62 -3.56 8.70
N THR A 99 -5.53 -4.29 8.91
CA THR A 99 -5.37 -5.14 10.10
C THR A 99 -5.25 -4.28 11.35
N SER A 100 -5.80 -4.76 12.48
CA SER A 100 -5.52 -4.12 13.77
C SER A 100 -4.05 -4.34 14.13
N TRP A 101 -3.42 -3.33 14.74
CA TRP A 101 -2.05 -3.48 15.25
C TRP A 101 -1.97 -4.65 16.23
N SER A 102 -1.09 -5.61 15.94
CA SER A 102 -0.76 -6.70 16.86
C SER A 102 0.65 -6.52 17.39
N THR A 103 0.80 -6.41 18.72
CA THR A 103 2.12 -6.35 19.37
C THR A 103 2.64 -7.75 19.64
N THR A 104 3.83 -8.07 19.16
CA THR A 104 4.62 -9.21 19.67
C THR A 104 6.00 -8.69 20.06
N LYS A 105 6.37 -8.85 21.34
CA LYS A 105 7.72 -8.54 21.86
C LYS A 105 8.27 -7.18 21.37
N SER A 106 7.44 -6.12 21.44
CA SER A 106 7.77 -4.73 21.10
C SER A 106 7.74 -4.31 19.61
N CYS A 107 7.22 -5.14 18.71
CA CYS A 107 6.96 -4.75 17.32
C CYS A 107 5.47 -4.78 16.98
N THR A 108 5.00 -3.77 16.26
CA THR A 108 3.64 -3.62 15.76
C THR A 108 3.64 -3.70 14.24
N TRP A 109 2.75 -4.53 13.69
CA TRP A 109 2.64 -4.77 12.25
C TRP A 109 1.31 -4.27 11.72
N PHE A 110 1.35 -3.69 10.53
CA PHE A 110 0.17 -3.27 9.80
C PHE A 110 0.29 -3.74 8.34
N GLY A 111 -0.76 -4.41 7.85
CA GLY A 111 -0.82 -4.99 6.52
C GLY A 111 -2.04 -4.51 5.75
N LEU A 112 -1.87 -4.24 4.46
CA LEU A 112 -2.95 -4.16 3.48
C LEU A 112 -2.89 -5.42 2.62
N GLU A 113 -3.94 -6.23 2.70
CA GLU A 113 -4.18 -7.37 1.81
C GLU A 113 -5.34 -7.01 0.88
N TYR A 114 -5.19 -7.20 -0.43
CA TYR A 114 -6.28 -6.99 -1.39
C TYR A 114 -7.23 -8.19 -1.55
#